data_AF-A0A939WX68-F1
#
_entry.id   AF-A0A939WX68-F1
#
_cell.length_a   1.000
_cell.length_b   1.000
_cell.length_c   1.000
_cell.angle_alpha   90.00
_cell.angle_beta   90.00
_cell.angle_gamma   90.00
#
_symmetry.space_group_name_H-M   'P 1'
#
loop_
_entity.id
_entity.type
_entity.pdbx_description
1 polymer ?
#
loop_
_entity_poly.entity_id
_entity_poly.type
_entity_poly.pdbx_seq_one_letter_code
_entity_poly.pdbx_strand_id
1 'polypeptide(L)'
;MKKLFFIITAFMATTAVNAVDDNTVEIIFNGSSVSVNVANNISSYITYQNNGAHVKLIQSSGVNDNVGEITYNLSGTSTDGEFYLLGSYKTTIELAGLSLTNPSGPVLNIQNGKRVAISAKKGTTNTLTDGSNYSDDLNGCLHCKGHTEFQGKGTLNIVGNYKHAIYSKEYVEIKNLTLNITKAKKDGIHCKEYFLMKSGTVNINGVGDDGIQVELKEDKPTAATTDHEDEDTGNFYMEDGVLTINNFGNNAIKADGSVTISGGTQNYDKNAVIEYALGINNIVVDDLRGAIYDLNGRQMPDDKSLSRGIYMIRKGSQVKKTIIR
;
A
#
# COMPACT_ATOMS: atom_id res chain seq x y z
N MET A 1 52.41 -18.91 55.02
CA MET A 1 52.18 -18.46 53.63
C MET A 1 51.01 -19.25 53.05
N LYS A 2 49.79 -18.71 53.08
CA LYS A 2 48.61 -19.36 52.47
C LYS A 2 48.59 -19.01 50.98
N LYS A 3 48.78 -20.01 50.11
CA LYS A 3 48.61 -19.83 48.66
C LYS A 3 47.11 -19.82 48.35
N LEU A 4 46.62 -18.67 47.90
CA LEU A 4 45.26 -18.47 47.42
C LEU A 4 45.22 -18.95 45.96
N PHE A 5 44.51 -20.06 45.68
CA PHE A 5 44.26 -20.52 44.33
C PHE A 5 43.00 -19.82 43.79
N PHE A 6 43.16 -18.98 42.77
CA PHE A 6 42.04 -18.47 41.99
C PHE A 6 41.68 -19.51 40.92
N ILE A 7 40.50 -20.10 41.03
CA ILE A 7 39.88 -20.87 39.94
C ILE A 7 39.27 -19.86 38.98
N ILE A 8 39.92 -19.62 37.84
CA ILE A 8 39.32 -18.87 36.72
C ILE A 8 38.35 -19.82 36.03
N THR A 9 37.06 -19.66 36.29
CA THR A 9 36.01 -20.33 35.51
C THR A 9 35.77 -19.48 34.27
N ALA A 10 36.31 -19.90 33.12
CA ALA A 10 36.01 -19.25 31.85
C ALA A 10 34.57 -19.57 31.45
N PHE A 11 33.67 -18.60 31.65
CA PHE A 11 32.32 -18.67 31.10
C PHE A 11 32.43 -18.37 29.60
N MET A 12 32.50 -19.41 28.77
CA MET A 12 32.29 -19.27 27.32
C MET A 12 30.81 -18.93 27.12
N ALA A 13 30.47 -17.65 27.14
CA ALA A 13 29.20 -17.19 26.59
C ALA A 13 29.25 -17.49 25.09
N THR A 14 28.62 -18.59 24.67
CA THR A 14 28.28 -18.78 23.27
C THR A 14 27.29 -17.67 22.92
N THR A 15 27.77 -16.60 22.32
CA THR A 15 26.88 -15.70 21.58
C THR A 15 26.36 -16.53 20.41
N ALA A 16 25.18 -17.12 20.58
CA ALA A 16 24.36 -17.45 19.44
C ALA A 16 24.04 -16.11 18.78
N VAL A 17 24.88 -15.69 17.84
CA VAL A 17 24.47 -14.69 16.85
C VAL A 17 23.30 -15.37 16.16
N ASN A 18 22.08 -14.92 16.41
CA ASN A 18 20.95 -15.36 15.61
C ASN A 18 21.36 -15.06 14.16
N ALA A 19 21.63 -16.12 13.40
CA ALA A 19 22.02 -15.98 12.02
C ALA A 19 20.84 -15.30 11.30
N VAL A 20 21.09 -14.13 10.72
CA VAL A 20 20.14 -13.49 9.83
C VAL A 20 20.07 -14.35 8.58
N ASP A 21 18.85 -14.67 8.12
CA ASP A 21 18.62 -15.44 6.91
C ASP A 21 19.36 -14.82 5.72
N ASP A 22 19.82 -15.64 4.78
CA ASP A 22 20.49 -15.16 3.58
C ASP A 22 19.67 -14.06 2.87
N ASN A 23 20.37 -13.10 2.26
CA ASN A 23 19.78 -11.97 1.55
C ASN A 23 18.88 -11.07 2.42
N THR A 24 18.97 -11.17 3.74
CA THR A 24 18.14 -10.39 4.66
C THR A 24 18.96 -9.36 5.44
N VAL A 25 18.36 -8.19 5.65
CA VAL A 25 18.78 -7.21 6.64
C VAL A 25 17.68 -7.14 7.70
N GLU A 26 18.01 -7.47 8.94
CA GLU A 26 17.11 -7.33 10.09
C GLU A 26 17.28 -5.93 10.70
N ILE A 27 16.18 -5.19 10.82
CA ILE A 27 16.11 -3.85 11.40
C ILE A 27 15.07 -3.85 12.53
N ILE A 28 15.54 -3.60 13.75
CA ILE A 28 14.70 -3.61 14.96
C ILE A 28 14.74 -2.24 15.61
N PHE A 29 13.60 -1.54 15.61
CA PHE A 29 13.44 -0.27 16.30
C PHE A 29 13.13 -0.49 17.78
N ASN A 30 13.90 0.14 18.65
CA ASN A 30 13.83 0.00 20.10
C ASN A 30 13.80 1.37 20.77
N GLY A 31 12.63 2.00 20.76
CA GLY A 31 12.45 3.36 21.27
C GLY A 31 13.25 4.34 20.42
N SER A 32 14.16 5.09 21.05
CA SER A 32 15.01 6.09 20.36
C SER A 32 16.23 5.50 19.65
N SER A 33 16.31 4.17 19.48
CA SER A 33 17.45 3.48 18.87
C SER A 33 17.00 2.44 17.85
N VAL A 34 17.94 1.98 17.03
CA VAL A 34 17.72 0.94 16.02
C VAL A 34 18.89 -0.03 16.01
N SER A 35 18.61 -1.32 15.89
CA SER A 35 19.60 -2.37 15.67
C SER A 35 19.51 -2.85 14.23
N VAL A 36 20.66 -3.01 13.56
CA VAL A 36 20.75 -3.45 12.17
C VAL A 36 21.70 -4.64 12.08
N ASN A 37 21.18 -5.80 11.66
CA ASN A 37 21.97 -7.01 11.41
C ASN A 37 21.88 -7.37 9.92
N VAL A 38 23.02 -7.46 9.24
CA VAL A 38 23.09 -7.77 7.80
C VAL A 38 23.57 -9.20 7.61
N ALA A 39 22.88 -9.98 6.78
CA ALA A 39 23.32 -11.34 6.45
C ALA A 39 24.71 -11.34 5.79
N ASN A 40 25.53 -12.33 6.14
CA ASN A 40 26.94 -12.39 5.73
C ASN A 40 27.12 -12.42 4.21
N ASN A 41 26.21 -13.08 3.49
CA ASN A 41 26.30 -13.23 2.04
C ASN A 41 26.06 -11.91 1.27
N ILE A 42 25.43 -10.91 1.90
CA ILE A 42 25.15 -9.60 1.31
C ILE A 42 25.88 -8.43 2.00
N SER A 43 26.72 -8.69 3.00
CA SER A 43 27.31 -7.63 3.84
C SER A 43 28.17 -6.64 3.05
N SER A 44 28.80 -7.06 1.94
CA SER A 44 29.55 -6.18 1.05
C SER A 44 28.68 -5.29 0.17
N TYR A 45 27.37 -5.57 0.08
CA TYR A 45 26.43 -4.85 -0.77
C TYR A 45 25.57 -3.84 0.00
N ILE A 46 25.63 -3.86 1.33
CA ILE A 46 24.82 -3.00 2.20
C ILE A 46 25.72 -2.12 3.04
N THR A 47 25.48 -0.81 2.97
CA THR A 47 26.00 0.14 3.96
C THR A 47 24.84 0.71 4.75
N TYR A 48 25.01 0.91 6.05
CA TYR A 48 24.03 1.59 6.88
C TYR A 48 24.66 2.64 7.77
N GLN A 49 23.87 3.64 8.11
CA GLN A 49 24.16 4.68 9.09
C GLN A 49 22.89 4.94 9.89
N ASN A 50 23.00 5.28 11.16
CA ASN A 50 21.85 5.68 11.95
C ASN A 50 22.19 6.84 12.89
N ASN A 51 21.17 7.64 13.17
CA ASN A 51 21.19 8.66 14.22
C ASN A 51 19.95 8.41 15.10
N GLY A 52 20.16 7.85 16.28
CA GLY A 52 19.06 7.31 17.08
C GLY A 52 18.29 6.23 16.31
N ALA A 53 16.97 6.41 16.21
CA ALA A 53 16.06 5.54 15.46
C ALA A 53 15.84 5.97 14.00
N HIS A 54 16.62 6.92 13.47
CA HIS A 54 16.65 7.23 12.04
C HIS A 54 17.72 6.38 11.37
N VAL A 55 17.32 5.43 10.53
CA VAL A 55 18.24 4.50 9.85
C VAL A 55 18.25 4.74 8.35
N LYS A 56 19.45 4.85 7.78
CA LYS A 56 19.72 4.98 6.35
C LYS A 56 20.45 3.76 5.85
N LEU A 57 19.84 3.05 4.90
CA LEU A 57 20.41 1.92 4.19
C LEU A 57 20.76 2.33 2.75
N ILE A 58 21.91 1.86 2.28
CA ILE A 58 22.37 2.02 0.89
C ILE A 58 22.62 0.63 0.33
N GLN A 59 21.87 0.28 -0.71
CA GLN A 59 22.10 -0.90 -1.53
C GLN A 59 23.07 -0.56 -2.66
N SER A 60 24.24 -1.21 -2.65
CA SER A 60 25.27 -1.06 -3.69
C SER A 60 24.72 -1.37 -5.07
N SER A 61 25.18 -0.62 -6.08
CA SER A 61 24.91 -0.89 -7.50
C SER A 61 25.47 -2.22 -8.00
N GLY A 62 26.26 -2.92 -7.18
CA GLY A 62 26.70 -4.29 -7.45
C GLY A 62 25.62 -5.36 -7.25
N VAL A 63 24.47 -5.04 -6.66
CA VAL A 63 23.36 -6.00 -6.53
C VAL A 63 22.71 -6.23 -7.90
N ASN A 64 22.57 -7.49 -8.26
CA ASN A 64 22.04 -7.96 -9.55
C ASN A 64 21.41 -9.35 -9.38
N ASP A 65 20.97 -9.96 -10.48
CA ASP A 65 20.31 -11.27 -10.50
C ASP A 65 21.10 -12.38 -9.79
N ASN A 66 22.43 -12.35 -9.81
CA ASN A 66 23.27 -13.34 -9.13
C ASN A 66 23.31 -13.14 -7.61
N VAL A 67 23.23 -11.89 -7.15
CA VAL A 67 23.15 -11.57 -5.72
C VAL A 67 21.74 -11.90 -5.21
N GLY A 68 20.73 -11.64 -6.04
CA GLY A 68 19.33 -11.81 -5.70
C GLY A 68 18.72 -10.59 -5.02
N GLU A 69 17.40 -10.63 -4.87
CA GLU A 69 16.63 -9.60 -4.19
C GLU A 69 16.97 -9.58 -2.70
N ILE A 70 17.21 -8.39 -2.16
CA ILE A 70 17.49 -8.20 -0.73
C ILE A 70 16.17 -7.87 -0.01
N THR A 71 15.95 -8.52 1.13
CA THR A 71 14.81 -8.29 2.00
C THR A 71 15.22 -7.49 3.23
N TYR A 72 14.55 -6.37 3.49
CA TYR A 72 14.69 -5.58 4.70
C TYR A 72 13.53 -5.94 5.65
N ASN A 73 13.83 -6.68 6.73
CA ASN A 73 12.86 -7.08 7.74
C ASN A 73 12.78 -6.01 8.84
N LEU A 74 11.69 -5.26 8.89
CA LEU A 74 11.49 -4.17 9.85
C LEU A 74 10.52 -4.60 10.96
N SER A 75 10.91 -4.35 12.21
CA SER A 75 10.08 -4.64 13.38
C SER A 75 10.34 -3.67 14.54
N GLY A 76 9.54 -3.74 15.59
CA GLY A 76 9.72 -2.94 16.80
C GLY A 76 9.05 -1.57 16.70
N THR A 77 9.43 -0.65 17.56
CA THR A 77 8.71 0.63 17.74
C THR A 77 9.61 1.82 17.95
N SER A 78 9.27 2.96 17.33
CA SER A 78 9.84 4.28 17.65
C SER A 78 8.78 5.37 17.48
N THR A 79 8.82 6.40 18.34
CA THR A 79 8.00 7.61 18.21
C THR A 79 8.69 8.71 17.39
N ASP A 80 9.97 8.53 17.09
CA ASP A 80 10.80 9.41 16.28
C ASP A 80 11.84 8.57 15.54
N GLY A 81 11.44 7.98 14.42
CA GLY A 81 12.30 7.14 13.59
C GLY A 81 11.90 7.15 12.13
N GLU A 82 12.88 6.89 11.28
CA GLU A 82 12.75 6.83 9.82
C GLU A 82 13.45 5.56 9.33
N PHE A 83 12.84 4.89 8.35
CA PHE A 83 13.56 3.98 7.48
C PHE A 83 13.79 4.64 6.12
N TYR A 84 15.05 4.96 5.84
CA TYR A 84 15.50 5.47 4.56
C TYR A 84 16.22 4.36 3.78
N LEU A 85 15.86 4.17 2.52
CA LEU A 85 16.53 3.23 1.62
C LEU A 85 16.93 3.91 0.31
N LEU A 86 18.23 3.97 0.03
CA LEU A 86 18.75 4.23 -1.31
C LEU A 86 19.02 2.90 -2.00
N GLY A 87 18.20 2.57 -2.99
CA GLY A 87 18.23 1.29 -3.71
C GLY A 87 18.68 1.44 -5.16
N SER A 88 19.21 0.37 -5.74
CA SER A 88 19.60 0.31 -7.16
C SER A 88 19.10 -0.94 -7.89
N TYR A 89 18.57 -1.91 -7.15
CA TYR A 89 17.98 -3.14 -7.63
C TYR A 89 16.62 -3.39 -6.94
N LYS A 90 15.83 -4.35 -7.42
CA LYS A 90 14.54 -4.69 -6.77
C LYS A 90 14.76 -5.15 -5.33
N THR A 91 13.75 -4.95 -4.49
CA THR A 91 13.85 -5.23 -3.05
C THR A 91 12.48 -5.49 -2.41
N THR A 92 12.50 -6.20 -1.29
CA THR A 92 11.34 -6.40 -0.41
C THR A 92 11.59 -5.71 0.93
N ILE A 93 10.57 -5.00 1.42
CA ILE A 93 10.48 -4.46 2.78
C ILE A 93 9.39 -5.27 3.48
N GLU A 94 9.77 -6.12 4.43
CA GLU A 94 8.85 -6.96 5.19
C GLU A 94 8.57 -6.32 6.55
N LEU A 95 7.30 -6.02 6.83
CA LEU A 95 6.82 -5.40 8.05
C LEU A 95 6.34 -6.48 9.03
N ALA A 96 7.11 -6.67 10.11
CA ALA A 96 6.95 -7.75 11.06
C ALA A 96 6.55 -7.26 12.47
N GLY A 97 5.50 -6.44 12.55
CA GLY A 97 5.05 -5.83 13.81
C GLY A 97 5.72 -4.49 14.08
N LEU A 98 5.86 -3.66 13.04
CA LEU A 98 6.48 -2.35 13.09
C LEU A 98 5.46 -1.28 13.52
N SER A 99 5.78 -0.44 14.51
CA SER A 99 5.02 0.78 14.81
C SER A 99 5.96 1.98 14.85
N LEU A 100 5.98 2.76 13.78
CA LEU A 100 6.92 3.88 13.62
C LEU A 100 6.18 5.21 13.46
N THR A 101 6.65 6.23 14.18
CA THR A 101 6.29 7.62 13.96
C THR A 101 7.53 8.43 13.59
N ASN A 102 7.43 9.30 12.59
CA ASN A 102 8.45 10.30 12.28
C ASN A 102 7.86 11.71 12.38
N PRO A 103 8.02 12.45 13.48
CA PRO A 103 7.42 13.77 13.65
C PRO A 103 7.88 14.83 12.64
N SER A 104 9.02 14.61 11.96
CA SER A 104 9.69 15.60 11.10
C SER A 104 9.98 15.08 9.69
N GLY A 105 9.32 14.01 9.24
CA GLY A 105 9.58 13.40 7.95
C GLY A 105 8.63 12.25 7.60
N PRO A 106 8.85 11.60 6.44
CA PRO A 106 8.21 10.33 6.12
C PRO A 106 8.69 9.22 7.07
N VAL A 107 7.89 8.17 7.20
CA VAL A 107 8.26 6.96 7.95
C VAL A 107 9.09 6.01 7.08
N LEU A 108 8.64 5.76 5.86
CA LEU A 108 9.39 4.99 4.86
C LEU A 108 9.78 5.93 3.72
N ASN A 109 11.08 6.16 3.58
CA ASN A 109 11.66 7.02 2.55
C ASN A 109 12.49 6.20 1.57
N ILE A 110 11.83 5.75 0.51
CA ILE A 110 12.36 4.75 -0.42
C ILE A 110 12.83 5.45 -1.69
N GLN A 111 14.13 5.74 -1.72
CA GLN A 111 14.86 6.29 -2.85
C GLN A 111 15.36 5.17 -3.75
N ASN A 112 14.44 4.34 -4.25
CA ASN A 112 14.70 3.27 -5.20
C ASN A 112 13.75 3.39 -6.38
N GLY A 113 14.27 3.49 -7.60
CA GLY A 113 13.48 3.56 -8.84
C GLY A 113 13.16 2.20 -9.47
N LYS A 114 13.44 1.09 -8.77
CA LYS A 114 13.11 -0.26 -9.20
C LYS A 114 11.84 -0.75 -8.51
N ARG A 115 11.44 -1.99 -8.80
CA ARG A 115 10.33 -2.68 -8.11
C ARG A 115 10.64 -2.83 -6.60
N VAL A 116 9.72 -2.36 -5.77
CA VAL A 116 9.78 -2.43 -4.31
C VAL A 116 8.53 -3.12 -3.79
N ALA A 117 8.69 -4.33 -3.26
CA ALA A 117 7.61 -4.98 -2.51
C ALA A 117 7.58 -4.47 -1.07
N ILE A 118 6.39 -4.17 -0.56
CA ILE A 118 6.10 -3.85 0.83
C ILE A 118 5.13 -4.90 1.34
N SER A 119 5.67 -5.84 2.14
CA SER A 119 4.95 -7.02 2.58
C SER A 119 4.60 -6.92 4.06
N ALA A 120 3.33 -7.10 4.43
CA ALA A 120 2.91 -7.19 5.82
C ALA A 120 2.88 -8.66 6.27
N LYS A 121 3.70 -9.02 7.27
CA LYS A 121 3.82 -10.39 7.75
C LYS A 121 2.49 -10.90 8.29
N LYS A 122 2.15 -12.16 7.98
CA LYS A 122 0.91 -12.79 8.48
C LYS A 122 0.84 -12.69 10.01
N GLY A 123 -0.30 -12.22 10.52
CA GLY A 123 -0.57 -12.13 11.96
C GLY A 123 0.10 -10.95 12.65
N THR A 124 0.72 -10.03 11.90
CA THR A 124 1.25 -8.78 12.46
C THR A 124 0.37 -7.60 12.08
N THR A 125 0.37 -6.59 12.95
CA THR A 125 -0.19 -5.27 12.68
C THR A 125 0.95 -4.28 12.68
N ASN A 126 1.01 -3.46 11.63
CA ASN A 126 2.05 -2.48 11.42
C ASN A 126 1.41 -1.10 11.33
N THR A 127 2.03 -0.08 11.93
CA THR A 127 1.48 1.29 11.97
C THR A 127 2.56 2.30 11.60
N LEU A 128 2.27 3.16 10.63
CA LEU A 128 3.15 4.23 10.18
C LEU A 128 2.45 5.57 10.40
N THR A 129 3.15 6.56 10.97
CA THR A 129 2.63 7.92 11.16
C THR A 129 3.72 8.94 10.87
N ASP A 130 3.53 9.79 9.87
CA ASP A 130 4.49 10.86 9.54
C ASP A 130 4.22 12.15 10.33
N GLY A 131 5.10 13.13 10.11
CA GLY A 131 5.00 14.47 10.65
C GLY A 131 3.98 15.30 9.88
N SER A 132 3.56 16.43 10.43
CA SER A 132 2.62 17.33 9.75
C SER A 132 3.29 18.36 8.83
N ASN A 133 4.62 18.41 8.82
CA ASN A 133 5.39 19.39 8.05
C ASN A 133 6.84 18.90 7.82
N TYR A 134 7.24 18.71 6.57
CA TYR A 134 8.61 18.41 6.16
C TYR A 134 8.82 18.79 4.68
N SER A 135 9.93 18.37 4.05
CA SER A 135 10.30 18.77 2.68
C SER A 135 9.18 18.53 1.65
N ASP A 136 8.94 19.52 0.78
CA ASP A 136 7.95 19.43 -0.29
C ASP A 136 8.27 18.37 -1.35
N ASP A 137 9.54 17.96 -1.47
CA ASP A 137 9.98 16.90 -2.39
C ASP A 137 9.53 15.50 -1.94
N LEU A 138 9.13 15.35 -0.67
CA LEU A 138 8.67 14.10 -0.09
C LEU A 138 7.16 14.16 0.10
N ASN A 139 6.45 13.36 -0.69
CA ASN A 139 5.01 13.54 -0.88
C ASN A 139 4.11 12.63 -0.03
N GLY A 140 4.64 11.78 0.85
CA GLY A 140 3.77 11.02 1.76
C GLY A 140 4.49 10.33 2.93
N CYS A 141 3.69 9.75 3.84
CA CYS A 141 4.20 9.00 4.99
C CYS A 141 5.04 7.80 4.54
N LEU A 142 4.60 7.15 3.46
CA LEU A 142 5.37 6.21 2.67
C LEU A 142 5.63 6.89 1.33
N HIS A 143 6.90 7.19 1.05
CA HIS A 143 7.33 7.80 -0.20
C HIS A 143 8.25 6.82 -0.94
N CYS A 144 7.86 6.43 -2.15
CA CYS A 144 8.64 5.57 -3.02
C CYS A 144 8.88 6.22 -4.39
N LYS A 145 10.10 6.10 -4.90
CA LYS A 145 10.48 6.57 -6.23
C LYS A 145 10.26 5.56 -7.36
N GLY A 146 9.94 4.31 -7.04
CA GLY A 146 9.84 3.21 -7.99
C GLY A 146 8.49 2.53 -7.90
N HIS A 147 8.34 1.41 -8.59
CA HIS A 147 7.10 0.65 -8.61
C HIS A 147 6.83 0.00 -7.26
N THR A 148 5.65 0.24 -6.69
CA THR A 148 5.37 -0.12 -5.29
C THR A 148 4.31 -1.21 -5.23
N GLU A 149 4.68 -2.39 -4.72
CA GLU A 149 3.77 -3.53 -4.61
C GLU A 149 3.47 -3.86 -3.14
N PHE A 150 2.23 -3.68 -2.71
CA PHE A 150 1.79 -4.06 -1.37
C PHE A 150 1.30 -5.50 -1.35
N GLN A 151 1.86 -6.31 -0.46
CA GLN A 151 1.51 -7.73 -0.36
C GLN A 151 1.57 -8.27 1.08
N GLY A 152 1.41 -9.58 1.22
CA GLY A 152 1.45 -10.27 2.51
C GLY A 152 0.09 -10.34 3.19
N LYS A 153 -0.04 -11.11 4.27
CA LYS A 153 -1.32 -11.41 4.95
C LYS A 153 -1.50 -10.68 6.29
N GLY A 154 -0.67 -9.67 6.53
CA GLY A 154 -0.73 -8.82 7.72
C GLY A 154 -1.61 -7.59 7.53
N THR A 155 -1.59 -6.73 8.54
CA THR A 155 -2.26 -5.43 8.51
C THR A 155 -1.24 -4.30 8.49
N LEU A 156 -1.46 -3.30 7.63
CA LEU A 156 -0.72 -2.05 7.56
C LEU A 156 -1.67 -0.88 7.79
N ASN A 157 -1.46 -0.12 8.84
CA ASN A 157 -2.17 1.11 9.17
C ASN A 157 -1.28 2.32 8.85
N ILE A 158 -1.83 3.36 8.23
CA ILE A 158 -1.07 4.57 7.86
C ILE A 158 -1.85 5.82 8.23
N VAL A 159 -1.13 6.79 8.81
CA VAL A 159 -1.59 8.14 9.11
C VAL A 159 -0.66 9.13 8.40
N GLY A 160 -1.16 9.74 7.32
CA GLY A 160 -0.47 10.79 6.55
C GLY A 160 -0.88 12.21 7.00
N ASN A 161 -0.14 12.81 7.91
CA ASN A 161 -0.34 14.15 8.44
C ASN A 161 0.18 15.26 7.51
N TYR A 162 1.19 15.03 6.67
CA TYR A 162 1.78 16.09 5.84
C TYR A 162 1.11 16.25 4.46
N LYS A 163 1.06 15.19 3.65
CA LYS A 163 0.47 15.17 2.30
C LYS A 163 -0.31 13.87 2.11
N HIS A 164 0.18 12.97 1.25
CA HIS A 164 -0.47 11.70 0.96
C HIS A 164 -0.12 10.67 2.05
N ALA A 165 -0.98 9.66 2.29
CA ALA A 165 -0.55 8.55 3.14
C ALA A 165 0.47 7.67 2.41
N ILE A 166 0.20 7.34 1.15
CA ILE A 166 1.11 6.63 0.26
C ILE A 166 1.36 7.48 -0.98
N TYR A 167 2.64 7.67 -1.33
CA TYR A 167 3.07 8.24 -2.59
C TYR A 167 4.02 7.28 -3.30
N SER A 168 3.71 6.96 -4.56
CA SER A 168 4.61 6.28 -5.49
C SER A 168 4.83 7.14 -6.73
N LYS A 169 6.08 7.29 -7.15
CA LYS A 169 6.38 7.97 -8.42
C LYS A 169 6.03 7.11 -9.64
N GLU A 170 5.83 5.82 -9.45
CA GLU A 170 5.45 4.84 -10.47
C GLU A 170 4.17 4.12 -10.00
N TYR A 171 3.81 2.97 -10.58
CA TYR A 171 2.57 2.27 -10.22
C TYR A 171 2.48 1.84 -8.74
N VAL A 172 1.24 1.57 -8.32
CA VAL A 172 0.91 0.89 -7.07
C VAL A 172 0.12 -0.38 -7.35
N GLU A 173 0.63 -1.54 -6.91
CA GLU A 173 -0.12 -2.80 -6.92
C GLU A 173 -0.49 -3.22 -5.49
N ILE A 174 -1.68 -3.81 -5.31
CA ILE A 174 -2.15 -4.36 -4.04
C ILE A 174 -2.58 -5.81 -4.21
N LYS A 175 -2.01 -6.71 -3.41
CA LYS A 175 -2.33 -8.14 -3.41
C LYS A 175 -2.32 -8.76 -2.01
N ASN A 176 -3.51 -9.15 -1.54
CA ASN A 176 -3.72 -10.03 -0.37
C ASN A 176 -3.37 -9.44 1.01
N LEU A 177 -3.09 -8.13 1.14
CA LEU A 177 -2.92 -7.47 2.45
C LEU A 177 -4.18 -6.78 2.96
N THR A 178 -4.21 -6.47 4.25
CA THR A 178 -5.13 -5.48 4.82
C THR A 178 -4.43 -4.13 4.95
N LEU A 179 -4.80 -3.15 4.13
CA LEU A 179 -4.30 -1.78 4.18
C LEU A 179 -5.38 -0.85 4.75
N ASN A 180 -5.04 -0.11 5.81
CA ASN A 180 -5.92 0.87 6.42
C ASN A 180 -5.26 2.25 6.41
N ILE A 181 -5.80 3.18 5.64
CA ILE A 181 -5.45 4.60 5.72
C ILE A 181 -6.53 5.27 6.56
N THR A 182 -6.19 5.69 7.77
CA THR A 182 -7.16 6.31 8.69
C THR A 182 -7.16 7.84 8.63
N LYS A 183 -6.15 8.41 7.96
CA LYS A 183 -6.02 9.84 7.69
C LYS A 183 -5.00 10.08 6.58
N ALA A 184 -5.31 11.01 5.68
CA ALA A 184 -4.32 11.68 4.83
C ALA A 184 -4.66 13.18 4.73
N LYS A 185 -3.67 14.07 4.69
CA LYS A 185 -3.95 15.51 4.50
C LYS A 185 -4.38 15.81 3.07
N LYS A 186 -3.80 15.10 2.10
CA LYS A 186 -4.21 15.08 0.69
C LYS A 186 -4.79 13.70 0.38
N ASP A 187 -4.30 13.04 -0.66
CA ASP A 187 -4.82 11.76 -1.09
C ASP A 187 -4.47 10.60 -0.14
N GLY A 188 -5.34 9.60 -0.07
CA GLY A 188 -5.01 8.34 0.58
C GLY A 188 -3.83 7.67 -0.13
N ILE A 189 -4.01 7.34 -1.40
CA ILE A 189 -2.97 6.77 -2.27
C ILE A 189 -2.81 7.69 -3.46
N HIS A 190 -1.57 8.10 -3.73
CA HIS A 190 -1.20 8.84 -4.92
C HIS A 190 -0.12 8.07 -5.67
N CYS A 191 -0.40 7.69 -6.91
CA CYS A 191 0.59 7.04 -7.77
C CYS A 191 0.59 7.65 -9.17
N LYS A 192 1.68 7.45 -9.89
CA LYS A 192 1.70 7.62 -11.34
C LYS A 192 1.56 6.25 -12.01
N GLU A 193 1.71 6.20 -13.33
CA GLU A 193 1.47 4.98 -14.12
C GLU A 193 0.05 4.48 -13.83
N TYR A 194 -0.11 3.38 -13.11
CA TYR A 194 -1.42 2.84 -12.78
C TYR A 194 -1.57 2.48 -11.31
N PHE A 195 -2.82 2.31 -10.89
CA PHE A 195 -3.17 1.61 -9.66
C PHE A 195 -3.81 0.27 -9.99
N LEU A 196 -3.37 -0.82 -9.37
CA LEU A 196 -3.91 -2.16 -9.60
C LEU A 196 -4.19 -2.89 -8.29
N MET A 197 -5.46 -3.20 -8.03
CA MET A 197 -5.88 -4.03 -6.91
C MET A 197 -6.27 -5.44 -7.38
N LYS A 198 -5.40 -6.42 -7.10
CA LYS A 198 -5.64 -7.83 -7.47
C LYS A 198 -6.43 -8.61 -6.41
N SER A 199 -6.28 -8.25 -5.13
CA SER A 199 -6.99 -8.88 -4.00
C SER A 199 -6.67 -8.15 -2.69
N GLY A 200 -7.29 -8.55 -1.59
CA GLY A 200 -7.02 -8.03 -0.25
C GLY A 200 -8.13 -7.12 0.25
N THR A 201 -7.84 -6.30 1.25
CA THR A 201 -8.78 -5.34 1.84
C THR A 201 -8.10 -4.00 1.99
N VAL A 202 -8.66 -2.97 1.37
CA VAL A 202 -8.17 -1.60 1.44
C VAL A 202 -9.28 -0.73 2.02
N ASN A 203 -8.99 -0.10 3.15
CA ASN A 203 -9.89 0.82 3.83
C ASN A 203 -9.23 2.21 3.87
N ILE A 204 -9.86 3.19 3.23
CA ILE A 204 -9.40 4.58 3.22
C ILE A 204 -10.47 5.44 3.88
N ASN A 205 -10.04 6.24 4.86
CA ASN A 205 -10.91 7.11 5.62
C ASN A 205 -10.20 8.40 6.01
N GLY A 206 -10.96 9.51 6.07
CA GLY A 206 -10.48 10.78 6.64
C GLY A 206 -9.36 11.41 5.81
N VAL A 207 -9.52 11.39 4.49
CA VAL A 207 -8.55 11.98 3.54
C VAL A 207 -9.02 13.36 3.12
N GLY A 208 -8.09 14.30 3.00
CA GLY A 208 -8.41 15.70 2.72
C GLY A 208 -8.63 16.02 1.24
N ASP A 209 -8.25 15.12 0.34
CA ASP A 209 -8.43 15.27 -1.11
C ASP A 209 -9.02 13.97 -1.69
N ASP A 210 -8.33 13.26 -2.59
CA ASP A 210 -8.85 12.04 -3.21
C ASP A 210 -8.59 10.77 -2.37
N GLY A 211 -9.47 9.78 -2.43
CA GLY A 211 -9.18 8.47 -1.83
C GLY A 211 -7.97 7.82 -2.50
N ILE A 212 -8.05 7.70 -3.82
CA ILE A 212 -6.97 7.22 -4.70
C ILE A 212 -6.87 8.18 -5.89
N GLN A 213 -5.68 8.75 -6.10
CA GLN A 213 -5.32 9.54 -7.28
C GLN A 213 -4.33 8.74 -8.13
N VAL A 214 -4.66 8.54 -9.41
CA VAL A 214 -3.75 8.00 -10.42
C VAL A 214 -3.44 9.10 -11.43
N GLU A 215 -2.25 9.68 -11.32
CA GLU A 215 -1.76 10.73 -12.21
C GLU A 215 -1.04 10.13 -13.42
N LEU A 216 -1.04 10.87 -14.53
CA LEU A 216 -0.19 10.54 -15.66
C LEU A 216 1.32 10.58 -15.29
N LYS A 217 2.07 9.69 -15.91
CA LYS A 217 3.53 9.74 -16.01
C LYS A 217 3.98 10.46 -17.29
N GLU A 218 3.20 10.32 -18.36
CA GLU A 218 3.43 10.90 -19.68
C GLU A 218 2.38 11.98 -20.02
N ASP A 219 2.43 12.56 -21.22
CA ASP A 219 1.53 13.66 -21.62
C ASP A 219 0.05 13.26 -21.76
N LYS A 220 -0.26 11.96 -21.91
CA LYS A 220 -1.61 11.44 -22.19
C LYS A 220 -1.81 10.06 -21.56
N PRO A 221 -3.05 9.71 -21.16
CA PRO A 221 -3.34 8.37 -20.68
C PRO A 221 -3.22 7.33 -21.81
N THR A 222 -2.85 6.11 -21.43
CA THR A 222 -3.02 4.91 -22.27
C THR A 222 -4.46 4.41 -22.21
N ALA A 223 -4.88 3.63 -23.20
CA ALA A 223 -6.10 2.84 -23.09
C ALA A 223 -5.93 1.76 -22.02
N ALA A 224 -7.03 1.32 -21.41
CA ALA A 224 -7.00 0.21 -20.47
C ALA A 224 -6.36 -1.04 -21.10
N THR A 225 -5.32 -1.59 -20.48
CA THR A 225 -4.71 -2.87 -20.89
C THR A 225 -5.01 -3.99 -19.88
N THR A 226 -4.63 -5.22 -20.23
CA THR A 226 -4.76 -6.40 -19.36
C THR A 226 -3.41 -6.92 -18.86
N ASP A 227 -2.32 -6.45 -19.46
CA ASP A 227 -0.94 -6.80 -19.14
C ASP A 227 -0.28 -5.81 -18.16
N HIS A 228 -0.81 -4.59 -18.01
CA HIS A 228 -0.37 -3.56 -17.06
C HIS A 228 1.16 -3.30 -17.10
N GLU A 229 1.69 -3.09 -18.30
CA GLU A 229 3.12 -2.85 -18.56
C GLU A 229 3.56 -1.43 -18.20
N ASP A 230 4.87 -1.14 -18.23
CA ASP A 230 5.46 0.14 -17.80
C ASP A 230 4.96 1.37 -18.60
N GLU A 231 4.41 1.17 -19.81
CA GLU A 231 3.79 2.25 -20.59
C GLU A 231 2.39 2.63 -20.09
N ASP A 232 1.77 1.79 -19.25
CA ASP A 232 0.41 2.00 -18.78
C ASP A 232 0.33 3.17 -17.81
N THR A 233 -0.46 4.20 -18.16
CA THR A 233 -0.49 5.45 -17.43
C THR A 233 -1.86 6.10 -17.32
N GLY A 234 -2.14 6.62 -16.12
CA GLY A 234 -3.39 7.25 -15.72
C GLY A 234 -4.49 6.27 -15.31
N ASN A 235 -4.25 4.96 -15.35
CA ASN A 235 -5.34 3.98 -15.24
C ASN A 235 -5.50 3.38 -13.83
N PHE A 236 -6.74 3.20 -13.42
CA PHE A 236 -7.12 2.48 -12.21
C PHE A 236 -7.72 1.11 -12.57
N TYR A 237 -7.29 0.08 -11.85
CA TYR A 237 -7.76 -1.29 -12.01
C TYR A 237 -8.13 -1.92 -10.68
N MET A 238 -9.25 -2.64 -10.66
CA MET A 238 -9.62 -3.53 -9.58
C MET A 238 -10.12 -4.86 -10.13
N GLU A 239 -9.35 -5.91 -9.90
CA GLU A 239 -9.64 -7.27 -10.36
C GLU A 239 -10.37 -8.10 -9.28
N ASP A 240 -10.04 -7.90 -8.00
CA ASP A 240 -10.74 -8.54 -6.87
C ASP A 240 -10.44 -7.82 -5.54
N GLY A 241 -11.02 -8.32 -4.44
CA GLY A 241 -10.81 -7.85 -3.07
C GLY A 241 -11.91 -6.91 -2.58
N VAL A 242 -11.66 -6.19 -1.50
CA VAL A 242 -12.61 -5.24 -0.89
C VAL A 242 -11.98 -3.87 -0.79
N LEU A 243 -12.55 -2.88 -1.49
CA LEU A 243 -12.11 -1.50 -1.46
C LEU A 243 -13.20 -0.64 -0.80
N THR A 244 -12.87 -0.04 0.34
CA THR A 244 -13.76 0.81 1.11
C THR A 244 -13.13 2.20 1.23
N ILE A 245 -13.83 3.24 0.78
CA ILE A 245 -13.33 4.63 0.79
C ILE A 245 -14.45 5.54 1.29
N ASN A 246 -14.24 6.14 2.46
CA ASN A 246 -15.20 7.04 3.12
C ASN A 246 -14.52 8.33 3.56
N ASN A 247 -15.30 9.39 3.82
CA ASN A 247 -14.78 10.66 4.36
C ASN A 247 -13.56 11.20 3.59
N PHE A 248 -13.73 11.41 2.28
CA PHE A 248 -12.75 12.03 1.39
C PHE A 248 -13.14 13.48 1.07
N GLY A 249 -12.17 14.29 0.66
CA GLY A 249 -12.37 15.72 0.38
C GLY A 249 -12.91 16.00 -1.02
N ASN A 250 -12.51 15.19 -2.01
CA ASN A 250 -12.83 15.43 -3.41
C ASN A 250 -13.46 14.18 -4.08
N ASN A 251 -12.66 13.23 -4.56
CA ASN A 251 -13.15 12.00 -5.19
C ASN A 251 -12.79 10.76 -4.34
N ALA A 252 -13.58 9.68 -4.47
CA ALA A 252 -13.14 8.40 -3.91
C ALA A 252 -11.99 7.82 -4.75
N ILE A 253 -12.13 7.89 -6.08
CA ILE A 253 -11.12 7.48 -7.06
C ILE A 253 -11.09 8.56 -8.14
N LYS A 254 -9.90 9.11 -8.40
CA LYS A 254 -9.64 9.97 -9.53
C LYS A 254 -8.47 9.39 -10.31
N ALA A 255 -8.70 9.18 -11.60
CA ALA A 255 -7.73 8.62 -12.52
C ALA A 255 -7.71 9.54 -13.74
N ASP A 256 -6.52 9.94 -14.19
CA ASP A 256 -6.40 10.80 -15.38
C ASP A 256 -6.74 10.02 -16.67
N GLY A 257 -6.64 8.69 -16.61
CA GLY A 257 -7.08 7.74 -17.63
C GLY A 257 -8.41 7.07 -17.27
N SER A 258 -8.47 5.75 -17.44
CA SER A 258 -9.67 4.93 -17.24
C SER A 258 -9.76 4.34 -15.83
N VAL A 259 -10.97 3.97 -15.44
CA VAL A 259 -11.25 3.22 -14.20
C VAL A 259 -11.92 1.92 -14.60
N THR A 260 -11.23 0.80 -14.41
CA THR A 260 -11.69 -0.55 -14.76
C THR A 260 -11.87 -1.39 -13.52
N ILE A 261 -13.08 -1.92 -13.31
CA ILE A 261 -13.40 -2.82 -12.19
C ILE A 261 -13.97 -4.11 -12.79
N SER A 262 -13.19 -5.19 -12.74
CA SER A 262 -13.58 -6.50 -13.25
C SER A 262 -14.02 -7.47 -12.14
N GLY A 263 -13.80 -7.13 -10.87
CA GLY A 263 -14.27 -7.92 -9.73
C GLY A 263 -14.15 -7.24 -8.37
N GLY A 264 -14.34 -8.02 -7.32
CA GLY A 264 -14.31 -7.57 -5.92
C GLY A 264 -15.55 -6.81 -5.45
N THR A 265 -15.44 -6.15 -4.29
CA THR A 265 -16.50 -5.39 -3.62
C THR A 265 -16.06 -3.96 -3.36
N GLN A 266 -16.90 -2.99 -3.72
CA GLN A 266 -16.68 -1.57 -3.52
C GLN A 266 -17.67 -0.99 -2.50
N ASN A 267 -17.16 -0.29 -1.49
CA ASN A 267 -17.95 0.34 -0.43
C ASN A 267 -17.58 1.83 -0.31
N TYR A 268 -18.26 2.69 -1.07
CA TYR A 268 -18.02 4.15 -1.05
C TYR A 268 -19.28 4.92 -0.68
N ASP A 269 -19.12 6.05 0.01
CA ASP A 269 -20.23 6.95 0.28
C ASP A 269 -20.70 7.66 -1.02
N LYS A 270 -22.01 7.73 -1.21
CA LYS A 270 -22.73 7.84 -2.50
C LYS A 270 -22.52 9.15 -3.30
N ASN A 271 -21.67 10.05 -2.81
CA ASN A 271 -21.28 11.29 -3.49
C ASN A 271 -19.88 11.21 -4.13
N ALA A 272 -19.29 10.01 -4.16
CA ALA A 272 -18.03 9.73 -4.83
C ALA A 272 -18.16 9.93 -6.35
N VAL A 273 -17.79 11.12 -6.81
CA VAL A 273 -17.49 11.37 -8.23
C VAL A 273 -16.32 10.47 -8.60
N ILE A 274 -16.50 9.66 -9.64
CA ILE A 274 -15.42 8.96 -10.33
C ILE A 274 -15.29 9.68 -11.67
N GLU A 275 -14.31 10.58 -11.78
CA GLU A 275 -14.05 11.32 -13.00
C GLU A 275 -13.29 10.42 -14.00
N TYR A 276 -13.63 10.51 -15.29
CA TYR A 276 -13.00 9.80 -16.43
C TYR A 276 -13.15 8.27 -16.54
N ALA A 277 -14.13 7.66 -15.87
CA ALA A 277 -14.43 6.24 -16.07
C ALA A 277 -15.05 5.94 -17.46
N LEU A 278 -14.23 5.55 -18.44
CA LEU A 278 -14.72 4.77 -19.58
C LEU A 278 -15.09 3.36 -19.08
N GLY A 279 -16.38 3.11 -18.88
CA GLY A 279 -16.90 1.80 -18.46
C GLY A 279 -17.87 1.83 -17.28
N ILE A 280 -18.00 2.97 -16.58
CA ILE A 280 -19.12 3.17 -15.66
C ILE A 280 -20.22 3.85 -16.46
N ASN A 281 -21.25 3.10 -16.84
CA ASN A 281 -22.50 3.71 -17.28
C ASN A 281 -22.94 4.66 -16.17
N ASN A 282 -23.00 5.95 -16.48
CA ASN A 282 -23.75 6.91 -15.69
C ASN A 282 -25.11 6.27 -15.41
N ILE A 283 -25.33 5.80 -14.18
CA ILE A 283 -26.70 5.58 -13.73
C ILE A 283 -27.23 6.98 -13.53
N VAL A 284 -27.78 7.52 -14.61
CA VAL A 284 -28.72 8.63 -14.55
C VAL A 284 -29.74 8.20 -13.52
N VAL A 285 -29.75 8.87 -12.37
CA VAL A 285 -30.88 8.79 -11.45
C VAL A 285 -32.00 9.54 -12.14
N ASP A 286 -32.63 8.89 -13.11
CA ASP A 286 -33.92 9.35 -13.58
C ASP A 286 -34.93 8.97 -12.51
N ASP A 287 -35.76 9.93 -12.16
CA ASP A 287 -36.75 9.90 -11.07
C ASP A 287 -37.94 8.96 -11.39
N LEU A 288 -37.67 7.85 -12.08
CA LEU A 288 -38.70 6.93 -12.52
C LEU A 288 -38.79 5.75 -11.56
N ARG A 289 -39.80 5.88 -10.71
CA ARG A 289 -40.45 4.81 -9.93
C ARG A 289 -40.44 3.47 -10.70
N GLY A 290 -39.54 2.55 -10.34
CA GLY A 290 -39.74 1.12 -10.53
C GLY A 290 -38.96 0.40 -11.63
N ALA A 291 -37.71 0.79 -11.92
CA ALA A 291 -36.83 -0.01 -12.79
C ALA A 291 -36.57 -1.43 -12.23
N ILE A 292 -36.56 -2.42 -13.13
CA ILE A 292 -36.38 -3.84 -12.82
C ILE A 292 -35.03 -4.30 -13.37
N TYR A 293 -34.27 -5.03 -12.56
CA TYR A 293 -32.93 -5.51 -12.90
C TYR A 293 -32.89 -7.04 -12.89
N ASP A 294 -32.08 -7.60 -13.79
CA ASP A 294 -31.71 -9.02 -13.71
C ASP A 294 -30.73 -9.30 -12.56
N LEU A 295 -30.43 -10.58 -12.30
CA LEU A 295 -29.52 -10.98 -11.22
C LEU A 295 -28.06 -10.54 -11.44
N ASN A 296 -27.73 -10.07 -12.64
CA ASN A 296 -26.41 -9.56 -13.00
C ASN A 296 -26.37 -8.02 -13.01
N GLY A 297 -27.43 -7.35 -12.53
CA GLY A 297 -27.49 -5.90 -12.40
C GLY A 297 -27.82 -5.14 -13.69
N ARG A 298 -28.24 -5.84 -14.76
CA ARG A 298 -28.66 -5.19 -16.01
C ARG A 298 -30.10 -4.72 -15.92
N GLN A 299 -30.36 -3.46 -16.27
CA GLN A 299 -31.71 -2.90 -16.32
C GLN A 299 -32.51 -3.56 -17.46
N MET A 300 -33.71 -4.03 -17.15
CA MET A 300 -34.61 -4.64 -18.14
C MET A 300 -35.42 -3.58 -18.89
N PRO A 301 -35.83 -3.84 -20.15
CA PRO A 301 -36.70 -2.95 -20.90
C PRO A 301 -38.01 -2.65 -20.16
N ASP A 302 -38.53 -1.43 -20.31
CA ASP A 302 -39.82 -1.00 -19.69
C ASP A 302 -41.05 -1.67 -20.32
N ASP A 303 -40.89 -2.46 -21.39
CA ASP A 303 -41.98 -3.26 -21.93
C ASP A 303 -42.35 -4.37 -20.94
N LYS A 304 -43.62 -4.39 -20.55
CA LYS A 304 -44.13 -5.15 -19.40
C LYS A 304 -44.33 -6.63 -19.71
N SER A 305 -43.34 -7.30 -20.30
CA SER A 305 -43.37 -8.75 -20.55
C SER A 305 -42.23 -9.48 -19.82
N LEU A 306 -42.18 -9.32 -18.50
CA LEU A 306 -41.22 -10.07 -17.68
C LEU A 306 -41.58 -11.56 -17.74
N SER A 307 -40.60 -12.38 -18.11
CA SER A 307 -40.72 -13.83 -18.04
C SER A 307 -40.85 -14.29 -16.59
N ARG A 308 -41.36 -15.52 -16.37
CA ARG A 308 -41.42 -16.09 -15.01
C ARG A 308 -40.00 -16.25 -14.48
N GLY A 309 -39.71 -15.70 -13.31
CA GLY A 309 -38.34 -15.66 -12.80
C GLY A 309 -38.15 -14.87 -11.51
N ILE A 310 -36.90 -14.83 -11.07
CA ILE A 310 -36.48 -14.09 -9.88
C ILE A 310 -35.85 -12.76 -10.35
N TYR A 311 -36.35 -11.65 -9.81
CA TYR A 311 -35.94 -10.31 -10.18
C TYR A 311 -35.54 -9.48 -8.97
N MET A 312 -34.73 -8.46 -9.22
CA MET A 312 -34.45 -7.41 -8.23
C MET A 312 -35.19 -6.14 -8.62
N ILE A 313 -36.07 -5.68 -7.74
CA ILE A 313 -36.77 -4.41 -7.89
C ILE A 313 -36.07 -3.37 -7.04
N ARG A 314 -35.73 -2.24 -7.65
CA ARG A 314 -35.14 -1.11 -6.95
C ARG A 314 -36.16 0.02 -6.85
N LYS A 315 -36.42 0.48 -5.62
CA LYS A 315 -37.27 1.65 -5.35
C LYS A 315 -36.49 2.63 -4.48
N GLY A 316 -35.90 3.65 -5.12
CA GLY A 316 -34.95 4.54 -4.44
C GLY A 316 -33.72 3.76 -3.93
N SER A 317 -33.43 3.85 -2.64
CA SER A 317 -32.33 3.13 -1.98
C SER A 317 -32.63 1.68 -1.63
N GLN A 318 -33.89 1.25 -1.70
CA GLN A 318 -34.29 -0.11 -1.32
C GLN A 318 -34.19 -1.07 -2.51
N VAL A 319 -33.58 -2.24 -2.28
CA VAL A 319 -33.56 -3.37 -3.21
C VAL A 319 -34.39 -4.50 -2.61
N LYS A 320 -35.32 -5.05 -3.39
CA LYS A 320 -36.13 -6.21 -2.99
C LYS A 320 -36.04 -7.30 -4.06
N LYS A 321 -35.72 -8.51 -3.63
CA LYS A 321 -35.85 -9.73 -4.45
C LYS A 321 -37.33 -10.10 -4.56
N THR A 322 -37.85 -10.23 -5.77
CA THR A 322 -39.23 -10.66 -6.04
C THR A 322 -39.23 -11.86 -6.98
N ILE A 323 -40.27 -12.69 -6.88
CA ILE A 323 -40.50 -13.80 -7.80
C ILE A 323 -41.72 -13.45 -8.64
N ILE A 324 -41.54 -13.34 -9.95
CA ILE A 324 -42.64 -13.17 -10.91
C ILE A 324 -43.06 -14.57 -11.33
N ARG A 325 -44.29 -14.94 -10.96
CA ARG A 325 -44.93 -16.23 -11.24
C ARG A 325 -45.85 -16.15 -12.44
#